data_AF-A0A7Z0SWY4-F1
#
_entry.id   AF-A0A7Z0SWY4-F1
#
_cell.length_a   1.000
_cell.length_b   1.000
_cell.length_c   1.000
_cell.angle_alpha   90.00
_cell.angle_beta   90.00
_cell.angle_gamma   90.00
#
_symmetry.space_group_name_H-M   'P 1'
#
loop_
_entity.id
_entity.type
_entity.pdbx_description
1 polymer ?
#
loop_
_entity_poly.entity_id
_entity_poly.type
_entity_poly.pdbx_seq_one_letter_code
_entity_poly.pdbx_strand_id
1 'polypeptide(L)'
;MLRLLAAGPAAHERREGFTSEVPADAVPAEVVPSTDGAHLVVTLSSPVTTLSVTAVQQIVCTVDLAAASPGQVATVTLHDSDGHLSPQSCPNYPGQLTGYPNPAGS
;
A
#
# COMPACT_ATOMS: atom_id res chain seq x y z
N MET A 1 -9.73 5.74 0.02
CA MET A 1 -8.32 6.12 0.21
C MET A 1 -7.48 6.00 -1.06
N LEU A 2 -7.38 4.85 -1.72
CA LEU A 2 -6.58 4.70 -2.95
C LEU A 2 -6.95 5.67 -4.08
N ARG A 3 -8.23 6.06 -4.22
CA ARG A 3 -8.63 7.14 -5.15
C ARG A 3 -7.97 8.50 -4.83
N LEU A 4 -7.77 8.80 -3.55
CA LEU A 4 -7.06 10.03 -3.14
C LEU A 4 -5.56 9.89 -3.41
N LEU A 5 -5.00 8.71 -3.18
CA LEU A 5 -3.60 8.45 -3.50
C LEU A 5 -3.31 8.60 -5.00
N ALA A 6 -4.18 8.07 -5.86
CA ALA A 6 -4.10 8.24 -7.31
C ALA A 6 -4.31 9.69 -7.76
N ALA A 7 -5.18 10.46 -7.08
CA ALA A 7 -5.33 11.89 -7.34
C ALA A 7 -4.05 12.71 -7.02
N GLY A 8 -3.15 12.15 -6.22
CA GLY A 8 -1.91 12.77 -5.81
C GLY A 8 -2.07 13.85 -4.73
N PRO A 9 -0.95 14.38 -4.23
CA PRO A 9 -0.95 15.35 -3.14
C PRO A 9 -1.58 16.68 -3.55
N ALA A 10 -2.33 17.27 -2.62
CA ALA A 10 -2.89 18.60 -2.74
C ALA A 10 -1.79 19.67 -2.91
N ALA A 11 -2.17 20.87 -3.37
CA ALA A 11 -1.22 21.94 -3.64
C ALA A 11 -0.40 22.38 -2.41
N HIS A 12 -0.94 22.25 -1.19
CA HIS A 12 -0.21 22.59 0.03
C HIS A 12 0.79 21.49 0.42
N GLU A 13 0.39 20.22 0.33
CA GLU A 13 1.27 19.07 0.55
C GLU A 13 2.45 19.07 -0.43
N ARG A 14 2.22 19.41 -1.70
CA ARG A 14 3.31 19.58 -2.68
C ARG A 14 4.30 20.69 -2.30
N ARG A 15 3.85 21.77 -1.66
CA ARG A 15 4.75 22.83 -1.16
C ARG A 15 5.57 22.36 0.04
N GLU A 16 5.09 21.35 0.76
CA GLU A 16 5.80 20.69 1.86
C GLU A 16 6.71 19.55 1.37
N GLY A 17 6.76 19.30 0.06
CA GLY A 17 7.65 18.31 -0.56
C GLY A 17 7.04 16.92 -0.73
N PHE A 18 5.75 16.73 -0.45
CA PHE A 18 5.09 15.46 -0.68
C PHE A 18 4.94 15.17 -2.19
N THR A 19 5.21 13.93 -2.57
CA THR A 19 5.12 13.43 -3.95
C THR A 19 4.36 12.10 -4.00
N SER A 20 3.82 11.78 -5.17
CA SER A 20 3.21 10.48 -5.47
C SER A 20 3.72 10.02 -6.83
N GLU A 21 4.10 8.75 -6.93
CA GLU A 21 4.39 8.09 -8.21
C GLU A 21 3.21 7.24 -8.68
N VAL A 22 2.12 7.17 -7.90
CA VAL A 22 0.91 6.44 -8.28
C VAL A 22 0.27 7.12 -9.49
N PRO A 23 0.08 6.41 -10.61
CA PRO A 23 -0.60 6.94 -11.78
C PRO A 23 -2.02 7.39 -11.45
N ALA A 24 -2.48 8.48 -12.10
CA ALA A 24 -3.81 9.02 -11.84
C ALA A 24 -4.96 8.07 -12.24
N ASP A 25 -4.69 7.15 -13.17
CA ASP A 25 -5.59 6.10 -13.64
C ASP A 25 -5.47 4.79 -12.84
N ALA A 26 -4.54 4.69 -11.89
CA ALA A 26 -4.39 3.55 -10.97
C ALA A 26 -5.48 3.54 -9.86
N VAL A 27 -6.71 3.84 -10.25
CA VAL A 27 -7.88 3.79 -9.38
C VAL A 27 -8.26 2.32 -9.14
N PRO A 28 -8.48 1.90 -7.89
CA PRO A 28 -8.94 0.55 -7.63
C PRO A 28 -10.35 0.35 -8.19
N ALA A 29 -10.51 -0.75 -8.92
CA ALA A 29 -11.79 -1.31 -9.25
C ALA A 29 -12.37 -2.06 -8.04
N GLU A 30 -11.53 -2.81 -7.32
CA GLU A 30 -11.94 -3.67 -6.21
C GLU A 30 -10.83 -3.82 -5.16
N VAL A 31 -11.22 -3.99 -3.90
CA VAL A 31 -10.33 -4.37 -2.79
C VAL A 31 -11.07 -5.40 -1.93
N VAL A 32 -10.55 -6.63 -1.88
CA VAL A 32 -11.19 -7.74 -1.18
C VAL A 32 -10.15 -8.59 -0.44
N PRO A 33 -10.54 -9.28 0.66
CA PRO A 33 -9.71 -10.33 1.24
C PRO A 33 -9.49 -11.47 0.24
N SER A 34 -8.32 -12.11 0.30
CA SER A 34 -8.06 -13.37 -0.37
C SER A 34 -9.00 -14.48 0.14
N THR A 35 -9.19 -15.53 -0.65
CA THR A 35 -10.07 -16.65 -0.31
C THR A 35 -9.68 -17.35 1.01
N ASP A 36 -8.39 -17.37 1.34
CA ASP A 36 -7.85 -17.91 2.59
C ASP A 36 -7.82 -16.89 3.75
N GLY A 37 -8.19 -15.63 3.48
CA GLY A 37 -8.18 -14.53 4.44
C GLY A 37 -6.79 -14.05 4.87
N ALA A 38 -5.71 -14.58 4.27
CA ALA A 38 -4.34 -14.29 4.67
C ALA A 38 -3.81 -12.94 4.15
N HIS A 39 -4.41 -12.40 3.09
CA HIS A 39 -3.94 -11.19 2.42
C HIS A 39 -5.08 -10.40 1.76
N LEU A 40 -4.78 -9.19 1.31
CA LEU A 40 -5.72 -8.39 0.51
C LEU A 40 -5.36 -8.48 -0.96
N VAL A 41 -6.38 -8.59 -1.81
CA VAL A 41 -6.26 -8.48 -3.26
C VAL A 41 -6.83 -7.12 -3.68
N VAL A 42 -6.01 -6.34 -4.39
CA VAL A 42 -6.37 -5.03 -4.91
C VAL A 42 -6.33 -5.09 -6.42
N THR A 43 -7.48 -4.91 -7.06
CA THR A 43 -7.59 -4.85 -8.51
C THR A 43 -7.54 -3.40 -8.95
N LEU A 44 -6.52 -3.02 -9.72
CA LEU A 44 -6.33 -1.69 -10.28
C LEU A 44 -6.91 -1.61 -11.69
N SER A 45 -7.22 -0.38 -12.13
CA SER A 45 -7.69 -0.10 -13.49
C SER A 45 -6.54 0.14 -14.49
N SER A 46 -5.30 0.20 -14.01
CA SER A 46 -4.09 0.46 -14.78
C SER A 46 -3.12 -0.73 -14.69
N PRO A 47 -2.24 -0.92 -15.69
CA PRO A 47 -1.25 -1.98 -15.68
C PRO A 47 -0.37 -1.99 -14.41
N VAL A 48 -0.34 -3.12 -13.70
CA VAL A 48 0.44 -3.29 -12.46
C VAL A 48 1.91 -3.57 -12.74
N THR A 49 2.24 -4.20 -13.88
CA THR A 49 3.64 -4.57 -14.17
C THR A 49 4.51 -3.39 -14.59
N THR A 50 3.88 -2.26 -14.97
CA THR A 50 4.57 -1.02 -15.33
C THR A 50 4.72 -0.03 -14.17
N LEU A 51 4.16 -0.34 -13.01
CA LEU A 51 4.27 0.53 -11.84
C LEU A 51 5.71 0.62 -11.36
N SER A 52 6.13 1.81 -10.93
CA SER A 52 7.41 1.96 -10.25
C SER A 52 7.38 1.27 -8.89
N VAL A 53 8.56 0.93 -8.38
CA VAL A 53 8.70 0.37 -7.01
C VAL A 53 8.09 1.32 -5.98
N THR A 54 8.28 2.64 -6.12
CA THR A 54 7.69 3.65 -5.25
C THR A 54 6.16 3.63 -5.31
N ALA A 55 5.56 3.55 -6.51
CA ALA A 55 4.11 3.50 -6.67
C ALA A 55 3.52 2.24 -6.01
N VAL A 56 4.16 1.08 -6.20
CA VAL A 56 3.75 -0.18 -5.54
C VAL A 56 3.80 -0.01 -4.02
N GLN A 57 4.88 0.54 -3.47
CA GLN A 57 5.00 0.76 -2.02
C GLN A 57 3.94 1.72 -1.48
N GLN A 58 3.69 2.84 -2.16
CA GLN A 58 2.68 3.82 -1.77
C GLN A 58 1.28 3.19 -1.73
N ILE A 59 0.92 2.36 -2.73
CA ILE A 59 -0.36 1.64 -2.77
C ILE A 59 -0.43 0.62 -1.62
N VAL A 60 0.56 -0.24 -1.49
CA VAL A 60 0.59 -1.32 -0.49
C VAL A 60 0.52 -0.76 0.93
N CYS A 61 1.33 0.25 1.25
CA CYS A 61 1.31 0.90 2.56
C CYS A 61 -0.01 1.61 2.87
N THR A 62 -0.62 2.22 1.86
CA THR A 62 -1.93 2.86 2.02
C THR A 62 -3.01 1.81 2.33
N VAL A 63 -3.01 0.69 1.62
CA VAL A 63 -3.97 -0.40 1.82
C VAL A 63 -3.78 -1.07 3.18
N ASP A 64 -2.54 -1.38 3.55
CA ASP A 64 -2.25 -1.99 4.84
C ASP A 64 -2.68 -1.07 6.00
N LEU A 65 -2.43 0.24 5.90
CA LEU A 65 -2.89 1.23 6.89
C LEU A 65 -4.42 1.31 6.99
N ALA A 66 -5.13 1.10 5.87
CA ALA A 66 -6.59 1.02 5.83
C ALA A 66 -7.13 -0.21 6.55
N ALA A 67 -6.43 -1.32 6.35
CA ALA A 67 -6.88 -2.65 6.68
C ALA A 67 -6.61 -3.01 8.15
N ALA A 68 -5.71 -2.28 8.79
CA ALA A 68 -5.21 -2.55 10.14
C ALA A 68 -6.34 -2.66 11.17
N SER A 69 -6.76 -3.91 11.41
CA SER A 69 -7.05 -4.38 12.76
C SER A 69 -5.70 -4.58 13.47
N PRO A 70 -5.51 -4.10 14.71
CA PRO A 70 -4.24 -4.24 15.42
C PRO A 70 -3.75 -5.69 15.45
N GLY A 71 -2.54 -5.96 14.95
CA GLY A 71 -1.86 -7.26 15.06
C GLY A 71 -1.91 -8.20 13.85
N GLN A 72 -2.51 -7.79 12.72
CA GLN A 72 -2.45 -8.54 11.46
C GLN A 72 -1.63 -7.77 10.43
N VAL A 73 -0.45 -8.27 10.09
CA VAL A 73 0.30 -7.81 8.92
C VAL A 73 -0.40 -8.40 7.70
N ALA A 74 -1.06 -7.56 6.89
CA ALA A 74 -1.67 -8.01 5.65
C ALA A 74 -0.64 -7.88 4.53
N THR A 75 -0.32 -8.98 3.85
CA THR A 75 0.29 -8.82 2.52
C THR A 75 -0.78 -8.33 1.54
N VAL A 76 -0.36 -7.65 0.49
CA VAL A 76 -1.23 -7.07 -0.54
C VAL A 76 -0.79 -7.58 -1.90
N THR A 77 -1.69 -8.21 -2.62
CA THR A 77 -1.50 -8.64 -4.01
C THR A 77 -2.14 -7.61 -4.93
N LEU A 78 -1.38 -7.06 -5.88
CA LEU A 78 -1.88 -6.11 -6.87
C LEU A 78 -2.20 -6.85 -8.17
N HIS A 79 -3.42 -6.70 -8.68
CA HIS A 79 -3.93 -7.30 -9.91
C HIS A 79 -4.37 -6.23 -10.91
N ASP A 80 -4.29 -6.54 -12.19
CA ASP A 80 -5.05 -5.88 -13.25
C ASP A 80 -5.31 -6.88 -14.42
N SER A 81 -5.66 -6.37 -15.60
CA SER A 81 -5.75 -7.12 -16.86
C SER A 81 -4.43 -7.65 -17.44
N ASP A 82 -3.31 -7.02 -17.14
CA ASP A 82 -1.97 -7.33 -17.63
C ASP A 82 -1.24 -8.36 -16.74
N GLY A 83 -1.66 -8.51 -15.48
CA GLY A 83 -1.26 -9.62 -14.64
C GLY A 83 -1.42 -9.35 -13.15
N HIS A 84 -0.46 -9.86 -12.38
CA HIS A 84 -0.39 -9.63 -10.95
C HIS A 84 1.05 -9.49 -10.49
N LEU A 85 1.22 -8.74 -9.41
CA LEU A 85 2.45 -8.77 -8.62
C LEU A 85 2.30 -9.80 -7.51
N SER A 86 3.41 -10.42 -7.12
CA SER A 86 3.43 -11.29 -5.93
C SER A 86 3.00 -10.52 -4.68
N PRO A 87 2.51 -11.19 -3.62
CA PRO A 87 2.09 -10.51 -2.39
C PRO A 87 3.21 -9.62 -1.83
N GLN A 88 2.91 -8.34 -1.64
CA GLN A 88 3.83 -7.32 -1.13
C GLN A 88 3.50 -6.96 0.31
N SER A 89 4.51 -6.63 1.09
CA SER A 89 4.33 -6.01 2.41
C SER A 89 4.76 -4.55 2.37
N CYS A 90 4.10 -3.69 3.16
CA CYS A 90 4.57 -2.33 3.36
C CYS A 90 5.93 -2.36 4.09
N PRO A 91 7.02 -1.81 3.50
CA PRO A 91 8.28 -1.75 4.20
C PRO A 91 8.18 -0.79 5.39
N ASN A 92 8.42 -1.31 6.59
CA ASN A 92 8.46 -0.60 7.88
C ASN A 92 7.12 -0.07 8.39
N TYR A 93 6.35 -0.93 9.07
CA TYR A 93 5.64 -0.46 10.26
C TYR A 93 6.59 -0.43 11.45
N PRO A 94 6.54 0.58 12.34
CA PRO A 94 7.28 0.56 13.61
C PRO A 94 6.91 -0.60 14.55
N GLY A 95 6.05 -1.54 14.13
CA GLY A 95 5.83 -2.84 14.79
C GLY A 95 6.68 -4.00 14.23
N GLN A 96 7.44 -3.80 13.15
CA GLN A 96 8.30 -4.83 12.54
C GLN A 96 9.71 -4.88 13.17
N LEU A 97 10.01 -3.98 14.12
CA LEU A 97 11.22 -4.07 14.94
C LEU A 97 11.00 -5.02 16.11
N THR A 98 10.87 -6.32 15.87
CA THR A 98 11.09 -7.36 16.90
C THR A 98 12.56 -7.47 17.30
N GLY A 99 13.23 -6.33 17.47
CA GLY A 99 14.67 -6.25 17.75
C GLY A 99 15.18 -4.91 18.24
N TYR A 100 14.33 -3.89 18.46
CA TYR A 100 14.78 -2.70 19.19
C TYR A 100 14.54 -2.91 20.70
N PRO A 101 15.59 -2.96 21.54
CA PRO A 101 15.40 -2.99 22.98
C PRO A 101 14.73 -1.67 23.42
N ASN A 102 13.67 -1.83 24.21
CA ASN A 102 12.88 -0.74 24.76
C ASN A 102 13.77 0.18 25.64
N PRO A 103 13.96 1.48 25.33
CA PRO A 103 14.68 2.39 26.21
C PRO A 103 13.71 2.98 27.23
N ALA A 104 13.12 2.14 28.08
CA ALA A 104 12.40 2.58 29.27
C ALA A 104 12.19 1.41 30.24
N GLY A 105 12.97 1.38 31.32
CA GLY A 105 12.80 0.45 32.43
C GLY A 105 13.94 0.51 33.44
N SER A 106 13.86 1.51 34.33
CA SER A 106 14.40 1.61 35.70
C SER A 106 15.86 1.29 36.00
#